data_AF-A0A1G2LPB4-F1
#
_entry.id   AF-A0A1G2LPB4-F1
#
_cell.length_a   1.000
_cell.length_b   1.000
_cell.length_c   1.000
_cell.angle_alpha   90.00
_cell.angle_beta   90.00
_cell.angle_gamma   90.00
#
_symmetry.space_group_name_H-M   'P 1'
#
loop_
_entity.id
_entity.type
_entity.pdbx_description
1 polymer ?
#
loop_
_entity_poly.entity_id
_entity_poly.type
_entity_poly.pdbx_seq_one_letter_code
_entity_poly.pdbx_strand_id
1 'polypeptide(L)'
;MEEDKDTEEIEFVADKESEGIDFGEKIKKLKEDLKKCHDERKEYLDGWQRAKADYINFKKDEGKRFEDMARFVTTGLVQDLLPILDSFDLALGHKMPPEVEKGVLLIRSQFLDVLKRQGIEVMDVSGQKFDPAYHEAVGEAESDAGEGMIVEEIQKGYIFRGNVLRPARVKISK
;
A
#
# COMPACT_ATOMS: atom_id res chain seq x y z
N MET A 1 39.67 -17.40 -16.02
CA MET A 1 40.16 -16.02 -16.11
C MET A 1 40.10 -15.44 -14.72
N GLU A 2 41.16 -15.21 -13.98
CA GLU A 2 42.58 -15.55 -14.05
C GLU A 2 43.06 -15.19 -12.64
N GLU A 3 43.73 -16.11 -11.96
CA GLU A 3 44.36 -15.86 -10.67
C GLU A 3 45.67 -15.11 -10.92
N ASP A 4 45.65 -13.77 -10.86
CA ASP A 4 46.89 -13.00 -10.85
C ASP A 4 47.47 -12.99 -9.43
N LYS A 5 48.35 -13.96 -9.19
CA LYS A 5 49.34 -13.96 -8.12
C LYS A 5 50.49 -13.02 -8.50
N ASP A 6 50.34 -11.73 -8.23
CA ASP A 6 51.49 -10.84 -8.12
C ASP A 6 52.11 -10.98 -6.73
N THR A 7 52.83 -12.09 -6.52
CA THR A 7 53.86 -12.16 -5.48
C THR A 7 55.08 -11.41 -5.98
N GLU A 8 55.11 -10.10 -5.78
CA GLU A 8 56.36 -9.34 -5.81
C GLU A 8 57.26 -9.88 -4.68
N GLU A 9 58.31 -10.62 -5.06
CA GLU A 9 59.39 -11.00 -4.15
C GLU A 9 60.05 -9.73 -3.61
N ILE A 10 59.74 -9.36 -2.38
CA ILE A 10 60.38 -8.27 -1.67
C ILE A 10 61.80 -8.70 -1.32
N GLU A 11 62.77 -8.34 -2.16
CA GLU A 11 64.19 -8.54 -1.90
C GLU A 11 64.65 -7.60 -0.77
N PHE A 12 65.03 -8.18 0.37
CA PHE A 12 65.42 -7.42 1.55
C PHE A 12 66.89 -7.00 1.46
N VAL A 13 67.14 -5.74 1.08
CA VAL A 13 68.48 -5.14 1.16
C VAL A 13 68.73 -4.70 2.60
N ALA A 14 69.51 -5.48 3.35
CA ALA A 14 69.89 -5.15 4.72
C ALA A 14 70.90 -4.00 4.74
N ASP A 15 70.43 -2.81 5.13
CA ASP A 15 71.28 -1.64 5.38
C ASP A 15 72.03 -1.81 6.71
N LYS A 16 73.37 -1.79 6.64
CA LYS A 16 74.30 -2.15 7.73
C LYS A 16 74.50 -1.05 8.78
N GLU A 17 73.48 -0.27 9.12
CA GLU A 17 73.55 0.77 10.16
C GLU A 17 72.26 0.91 10.99
N SER A 18 71.72 -0.19 11.54
CA SER A 18 70.70 -0.10 12.59
C SER A 18 70.91 -1.13 13.71
N GLU A 19 71.96 -0.92 14.50
CA GLU A 19 72.05 -1.54 15.83
C GLU A 19 70.89 -1.01 16.70
N GLY A 20 69.99 -1.91 17.12
CA GLY A 20 69.02 -1.66 18.18
C GLY A 20 67.54 -1.58 17.80
N ILE A 21 67.15 -1.90 16.56
CA ILE A 21 65.72 -2.01 16.21
C ILE A 21 65.34 -3.49 16.18
N ASP A 22 64.51 -3.93 17.13
CA ASP A 22 63.87 -5.25 17.06
C ASP A 22 62.78 -5.22 15.97
N PHE A 23 63.21 -5.51 14.74
CA PHE A 23 62.34 -5.62 13.59
C PHE A 23 61.30 -6.74 13.75
N GLY A 24 61.59 -7.78 14.56
CA GLY A 24 60.66 -8.88 14.84
C GLY A 24 59.47 -8.41 15.67
N GLU A 25 59.70 -7.64 16.73
CA GLU A 25 58.63 -7.04 17.54
C GLU A 25 57.79 -6.02 16.76
N LYS A 26 58.42 -5.20 15.91
CA LYS A 26 57.69 -4.26 15.04
C LYS A 26 56.80 -5.00 14.04
N ILE A 27 57.33 -6.01 13.34
CA ILE A 27 56.54 -6.82 12.40
C ILE A 27 55.37 -7.52 13.11
N LYS A 28 55.57 -8.01 14.34
CA LYS A 28 54.50 -8.62 15.13
C LYS A 28 53.40 -7.61 15.49
N LYS A 29 53.75 -6.42 15.97
CA LYS A 29 52.79 -5.33 16.23
C LYS A 29 52.03 -4.91 14.98
N LEU A 30 52.73 -4.72 13.86
CA LEU A 30 52.10 -4.38 12.57
C LEU A 30 51.11 -5.47 12.11
N LYS A 31 51.43 -6.76 12.29
CA LYS A 31 50.51 -7.86 11.96
C LYS A 31 49.27 -7.88 12.88
N GLU A 32 49.45 -7.59 14.17
CA GLU A 32 48.34 -7.50 15.12
C GLU A 32 47.43 -6.30 14.80
N ASP A 33 47.99 -5.14 14.51
CA ASP A 33 47.23 -3.94 14.13
C ASP A 33 46.53 -4.11 12.78
N LEU A 34 47.19 -4.74 11.80
CA LEU A 34 46.56 -5.05 10.50
C LEU A 34 45.38 -5.99 10.68
N LYS A 35 45.50 -7.01 11.54
CA LYS A 35 44.39 -7.92 11.87
C LYS A 35 43.23 -7.16 12.52
N LYS A 36 43.50 -6.31 13.51
CA LYS A 36 42.47 -5.46 14.14
C LYS A 36 41.77 -4.57 13.14
N CYS A 37 42.51 -3.85 12.30
CA CYS A 37 41.95 -3.01 11.24
C CYS A 37 41.07 -3.81 10.27
N HIS A 38 41.46 -5.05 9.96
CA HIS A 38 40.71 -5.91 9.05
C HIS A 38 39.40 -6.42 9.69
N ASP A 39 39.44 -6.74 10.98
CA ASP A 39 38.28 -7.15 11.78
C ASP A 39 37.31 -5.97 11.96
N GLU A 40 37.79 -4.79 12.35
CA GLU A 40 36.99 -3.56 12.47
C GLU A 40 36.36 -3.15 11.13
N ARG A 41 37.13 -3.20 10.04
CA ARG A 41 36.60 -2.93 8.69
C ARG A 41 35.47 -3.89 8.34
N LYS A 42 35.61 -5.17 8.69
CA LYS A 42 34.56 -6.17 8.43
C LYS A 42 33.32 -5.87 9.27
N GLU A 43 33.48 -5.58 10.55
CA GLU A 43 32.38 -5.21 11.44
C GLU A 43 31.62 -3.97 10.95
N TYR A 44 32.34 -2.92 10.54
CA TYR A 44 31.73 -1.72 9.99
C TYR A 44 31.06 -1.96 8.65
N LEU A 45 31.65 -2.78 7.77
CA LEU A 45 31.04 -3.12 6.49
C LEU A 45 29.74 -3.90 6.70
N ASP A 46 29.76 -4.90 7.57
CA ASP A 46 28.58 -5.72 7.90
C ASP A 46 27.49 -4.84 8.55
N GLY A 47 27.88 -3.97 9.48
CA GLY A 47 26.98 -3.00 10.11
C GLY A 47 26.36 -2.03 9.11
N TRP A 48 27.17 -1.48 8.18
CA TRP A 48 26.70 -0.58 7.13
C TRP A 48 25.76 -1.28 6.15
N GLN A 49 26.08 -2.51 5.74
CA GLN A 49 25.20 -3.30 4.86
C GLN A 49 23.84 -3.56 5.52
N ARG A 50 23.82 -3.90 6.81
CA ARG A 50 22.58 -4.08 7.57
C ARG A 50 21.78 -2.77 7.66
N ALA A 51 22.42 -1.68 8.08
CA ALA A 51 21.77 -0.37 8.16
C ALA A 51 21.21 0.09 6.80
N LYS A 52 21.93 -0.17 5.71
CA LYS A 52 21.45 0.11 4.35
C LYS A 52 20.23 -0.73 3.98
N ALA A 53 20.23 -2.03 4.32
CA ALA A 53 19.08 -2.90 4.11
C ALA A 53 17.86 -2.43 4.90
N ASP A 54 18.04 -2.10 6.19
CA ASP A 54 17.00 -1.58 7.06
C ASP A 54 16.42 -0.26 6.52
N TYR A 55 17.27 0.63 6.02
CA TYR A 55 16.83 1.89 5.41
C TYR A 55 16.01 1.67 4.13
N ILE A 56 16.40 0.72 3.27
CA ILE A 56 15.64 0.37 2.06
C ILE A 56 14.25 -0.18 2.44
N ASN A 57 14.20 -1.06 3.44
CA ASN A 57 12.94 -1.61 3.95
C ASN A 57 12.06 -0.51 4.56
N PHE A 58 12.64 0.35 5.41
CA PHE A 58 11.95 1.48 6.00
C PHE A 58 11.36 2.40 4.93
N LYS A 59 12.12 2.78 3.91
CA LYS A 59 11.64 3.66 2.83
C LYS A 59 10.48 3.02 2.05
N LYS A 60 10.55 1.71 1.81
CA LYS A 60 9.48 0.95 1.15
C LYS A 60 8.21 0.94 2.00
N ASP A 61 8.36 0.74 3.31
CA ASP A 61 7.23 0.70 4.23
C ASP A 61 6.64 2.09 4.48
N GLU A 62 7.47 3.14 4.54
CA GLU A 62 7.03 4.53 4.63
C GLU A 62 6.18 4.94 3.43
N GLY A 63 6.60 4.57 2.21
CA GLY A 63 5.81 4.80 1.00
C GLY A 63 4.43 4.17 1.07
N LYS A 64 4.34 2.91 1.50
CA LYS A 64 3.06 2.22 1.71
C LYS A 64 2.19 2.92 2.76
N ARG A 65 2.78 3.31 3.90
CA ARG A 65 2.04 4.02 4.97
C ARG A 65 1.47 5.34 4.48
N PHE A 66 2.21 6.06 3.64
CA PHE A 66 1.71 7.30 3.04
C PHE A 66 0.54 7.04 2.08
N GLU A 67 0.63 6.03 1.22
CA GLU A 67 -0.47 5.61 0.34
C GLU A 67 -1.71 5.16 1.11
N ASP A 68 -1.53 4.38 2.18
CA ASP A 68 -2.61 3.92 3.05
C ASP A 68 -3.26 5.08 3.81
N MET A 69 -2.48 6.05 4.28
CA MET A 69 -2.99 7.27 4.91
C MET A 69 -3.80 8.10 3.93
N ALA A 70 -3.27 8.35 2.71
CA ALA A 70 -3.96 9.10 1.68
C ALA A 70 -5.29 8.43 1.28
N ARG A 71 -5.28 7.09 1.19
CA ARG A 71 -6.48 6.28 0.99
C ARG A 71 -7.46 6.48 2.13
N PHE A 72 -7.03 6.27 3.38
CA PHE A 72 -7.88 6.39 4.57
C PHE A 72 -8.59 7.74 4.67
N VAL A 73 -7.84 8.83 4.46
CA VAL A 73 -8.40 10.20 4.48
C VAL A 73 -9.42 10.40 3.37
N THR A 74 -9.12 9.93 2.16
CA THR A 74 -10.02 10.05 1.01
C THR A 74 -11.29 9.23 1.22
N THR A 75 -11.15 7.99 1.72
CA THR A 75 -12.30 7.10 1.98
C THR A 75 -13.20 7.65 3.08
N GLY A 76 -12.65 8.20 4.16
CA GLY A 76 -13.43 8.78 5.25
C GLY A 76 -14.26 9.99 4.78
N LEU A 77 -13.62 10.93 4.08
CA LEU A 77 -14.33 12.10 3.54
C LEU A 77 -15.44 11.70 2.56
N VAL A 78 -15.17 10.73 1.69
CA VAL A 78 -16.17 10.27 0.72
C VAL A 78 -17.32 9.57 1.43
N GLN A 79 -17.06 8.72 2.42
CA GLN A 79 -18.11 8.05 3.21
C GLN A 79 -19.06 9.07 3.84
N ASP A 80 -18.55 10.17 4.39
CA ASP A 80 -19.35 11.25 4.95
C ASP A 80 -20.19 11.99 3.91
N LEU A 81 -19.77 11.97 2.64
CA LEU A 81 -20.49 12.58 1.53
C LEU A 81 -21.52 11.65 0.86
N LEU A 82 -21.40 10.33 1.00
CA LEU A 82 -22.34 9.38 0.39
C LEU A 82 -23.83 9.59 0.82
N PRO A 83 -24.17 9.99 2.06
CA PRO A 83 -25.53 10.35 2.45
C PRO A 83 -26.18 11.45 1.59
N ILE A 84 -25.36 12.30 0.96
CA ILE A 84 -25.86 13.32 0.03
C ILE A 84 -26.40 12.64 -1.24
N LEU A 85 -25.70 11.63 -1.76
CA LEU A 85 -26.18 10.82 -2.89
C LEU A 85 -27.43 10.03 -2.53
N ASP A 86 -27.51 9.50 -1.30
CA ASP A 86 -28.72 8.83 -0.82
C ASP A 86 -29.91 9.82 -0.75
N SER A 87 -29.65 11.07 -0.36
CA SER A 87 -30.68 12.13 -0.36
C SER A 87 -31.13 12.49 -1.78
N PHE A 88 -30.22 12.48 -2.75
CA PHE A 88 -30.56 12.63 -4.16
C PHE A 88 -31.45 11.47 -4.65
N ASP A 89 -31.08 10.23 -4.35
CA ASP A 89 -31.86 9.04 -4.72
C ASP A 89 -33.25 9.06 -4.06
N LEU A 90 -33.33 9.44 -2.78
CA LEU A 90 -34.59 9.64 -2.06
C LEU A 90 -35.46 10.71 -2.72
N ALA A 91 -34.88 11.86 -3.07
CA ALA A 91 -35.60 12.94 -3.73
C ALA A 91 -36.15 12.47 -5.09
N LEU A 92 -35.33 11.80 -5.90
CA LEU A 92 -35.73 11.27 -7.21
C LEU A 92 -36.80 10.18 -7.13
N GLY A 93 -36.93 9.49 -5.99
CA GLY A 93 -38.04 8.57 -5.73
C GLY A 93 -39.41 9.25 -5.53
N HIS A 94 -39.44 10.57 -5.35
CA HIS A 94 -40.68 11.33 -5.18
C HIS A 94 -41.09 12.06 -6.46
N LYS A 95 -42.39 12.23 -6.66
CA LYS A 95 -42.93 12.95 -7.81
C LYS A 95 -42.61 14.45 -7.70
N MET A 96 -41.91 14.99 -8.70
CA MET A 96 -41.55 16.41 -8.78
C MET A 96 -41.79 16.98 -10.19
N PRO A 97 -41.78 18.30 -10.39
CA PRO A 97 -41.88 18.89 -11.72
C PRO A 97 -40.73 18.43 -12.64
N PRO A 98 -40.98 18.15 -13.93
CA PRO A 98 -39.96 17.59 -14.83
C PRO A 98 -38.69 18.45 -14.95
N GLU A 99 -38.82 19.77 -14.89
CA GLU A 99 -37.69 20.70 -14.96
C GLU A 99 -36.80 20.60 -13.71
N VAL A 100 -37.41 20.39 -12.54
CA VAL A 100 -36.70 20.20 -11.28
C VAL A 100 -36.01 18.84 -11.26
N GLU A 101 -36.71 17.78 -11.67
CA GLU A 101 -36.15 16.42 -11.76
C GLU A 101 -34.90 16.37 -12.63
N LYS A 102 -34.93 17.03 -13.79
CA LYS A 102 -33.76 17.14 -14.68
C LYS A 102 -32.59 17.85 -14.02
N GLY A 103 -32.85 18.93 -13.28
CA GLY A 103 -31.81 19.65 -12.55
C GLY A 103 -31.15 18.79 -11.46
N VAL A 104 -31.97 18.05 -10.70
CA VAL A 104 -31.52 17.12 -9.66
C VAL A 104 -30.69 15.99 -10.26
N LEU A 105 -31.16 15.38 -11.35
CA LEU A 105 -30.43 14.34 -12.09
C LEU A 105 -29.07 14.84 -12.60
N LEU A 106 -29.00 16.06 -13.11
CA LEU A 106 -27.76 16.66 -13.60
C LEU A 106 -26.73 16.82 -12.48
N ILE A 107 -27.13 17.37 -11.33
CA ILE A 107 -26.23 17.56 -10.18
C ILE A 107 -25.75 16.21 -9.65
N ARG A 108 -26.67 15.23 -9.53
CA ARG A 108 -26.33 13.86 -9.13
C ARG A 108 -25.33 13.22 -10.09
N SER A 109 -25.52 13.37 -11.40
CA SER A 109 -24.58 12.85 -12.42
C SER A 109 -23.21 13.50 -12.28
N GLN A 110 -23.14 14.82 -12.14
CA GLN A 110 -21.88 15.54 -11.94
C GLN A 110 -21.15 15.07 -10.68
N PHE A 111 -21.88 14.81 -9.60
CA PHE A 111 -21.32 14.26 -8.37
C PHE A 111 -20.71 12.87 -8.61
N LEU A 112 -21.46 11.97 -9.26
CA LEU A 112 -20.98 10.63 -9.60
C LEU A 112 -19.75 10.68 -10.53
N ASP A 113 -19.70 11.61 -11.48
CA ASP A 113 -18.54 11.81 -12.35
C ASP A 113 -17.30 12.28 -11.57
N VAL A 114 -17.47 13.13 -10.56
CA VAL A 114 -16.39 13.52 -9.64
C VAL A 114 -15.87 12.31 -8.88
N LEU A 115 -16.76 11.48 -8.30
CA LEU A 115 -16.37 10.26 -7.59
C LEU A 115 -15.63 9.27 -8.51
N LYS A 116 -16.14 9.07 -9.72
CA LYS A 116 -15.54 8.17 -10.71
C LYS A 116 -14.12 8.60 -11.08
N ARG A 117 -13.87 9.90 -11.26
CA ARG A 117 -12.51 10.43 -11.50
C ARG A 117 -11.55 10.18 -10.35
N GLN A 118 -12.05 10.05 -9.12
CA GLN A 118 -11.24 9.68 -7.95
C GLN A 118 -11.06 8.15 -7.83
N GLY A 119 -11.70 7.35 -8.68
CA GLY A 119 -11.64 5.88 -8.66
C GLY A 119 -12.69 5.24 -7.73
N ILE A 120 -13.78 5.96 -7.47
CA ILE A 120 -14.94 5.49 -6.70
C ILE A 120 -16.08 5.21 -7.65
N GLU A 121 -16.60 4.00 -7.60
CA GLU A 121 -17.65 3.52 -8.49
C GLU A 121 -18.86 3.01 -7.70
N VAL A 122 -20.05 3.18 -8.28
CA VAL A 122 -21.29 2.62 -7.74
C VAL A 122 -21.26 1.12 -8.00
N MET A 123 -21.63 0.34 -6.98
CA MET A 123 -21.79 -1.11 -7.10
C MET A 123 -23.08 -1.41 -7.87
N ASP A 124 -23.00 -2.27 -8.89
CA ASP A 124 -24.19 -2.85 -9.50
C ASP A 124 -24.54 -4.12 -8.74
N VAL A 125 -25.79 -4.23 -8.26
CA VAL A 125 -26.27 -5.33 -7.42
C VAL A 125 -27.55 -5.97 -7.93
N SER A 126 -28.16 -5.40 -8.97
CA SER A 126 -29.47 -5.85 -9.46
C SER A 126 -29.37 -7.24 -10.08
N GLY A 127 -30.18 -8.17 -9.58
CA GLY A 127 -30.22 -9.55 -10.09
C GLY A 127 -28.97 -10.38 -9.79
N GLN A 128 -28.06 -9.91 -8.93
CA GLN A 128 -26.90 -10.68 -8.49
C GLN A 128 -27.24 -11.54 -7.27
N LYS A 129 -26.42 -12.58 -7.05
CA LYS A 129 -26.48 -13.36 -5.82
C LYS A 129 -25.89 -12.56 -4.67
N PHE A 130 -26.49 -12.67 -3.48
CA PHE A 130 -25.96 -12.04 -2.28
C PHE A 130 -24.53 -12.52 -1.98
N ASP A 131 -23.69 -11.58 -1.55
CA ASP A 131 -22.29 -11.82 -1.17
C ASP A 131 -21.98 -10.95 0.05
N PRO A 132 -21.75 -11.53 1.24
CA PRO A 132 -21.42 -10.77 2.45
C PRO A 132 -20.19 -9.88 2.33
N ALA A 133 -19.29 -10.13 1.38
CA ALA A 133 -18.11 -9.29 1.16
C ALA A 133 -18.47 -7.92 0.56
N TYR A 134 -19.59 -7.83 -0.17
CA TYR A 134 -20.00 -6.64 -0.92
C TYR A 134 -21.37 -6.09 -0.49
N HIS A 135 -22.20 -6.92 0.14
CA HIS A 135 -23.60 -6.65 0.39
C HIS A 135 -23.95 -6.80 1.87
N GLU A 136 -24.85 -5.95 2.35
CA GLU A 136 -25.46 -6.03 3.67
C GLU A 136 -26.95 -6.39 3.52
N ALA A 137 -27.35 -7.58 3.97
CA ALA A 137 -28.74 -8.00 3.92
C ALA A 137 -29.52 -7.31 5.04
N VAL A 138 -30.51 -6.48 4.66
CA VAL A 138 -31.36 -5.75 5.61
C VAL A 138 -32.75 -6.35 5.79
N GLY A 139 -33.07 -7.39 5.02
CA GLY A 139 -34.31 -8.13 5.12
C GLY A 139 -34.49 -9.16 4.00
N GLU A 140 -35.55 -9.94 4.11
CA GLU A 140 -35.99 -10.90 3.10
C GLU A 140 -37.26 -10.38 2.41
N ALA A 141 -37.46 -10.75 1.15
CA ALA A 141 -38.67 -10.47 0.38
C ALA A 141 -39.14 -11.72 -0.37
N GLU A 142 -40.47 -11.88 -0.50
CA GLU A 142 -41.04 -12.89 -1.39
C GLU A 142 -40.71 -12.53 -2.84
N SER A 143 -40.18 -13.50 -3.59
CA SER A 143 -39.78 -13.32 -4.98
C SER A 143 -39.79 -14.66 -5.71
N ASP A 144 -40.04 -14.63 -7.02
CA ASP A 144 -39.89 -15.80 -7.90
C ASP A 144 -38.40 -16.11 -8.20
N ALA A 145 -37.48 -15.26 -7.74
CA ALA A 145 -36.05 -15.48 -7.86
C ALA A 145 -35.57 -16.59 -6.91
N GLY A 146 -34.53 -17.34 -7.30
CA GLY A 146 -33.96 -18.38 -6.45
C GLY A 146 -33.42 -17.84 -5.11
N GLU A 147 -33.36 -18.69 -4.08
CA GLU A 147 -32.97 -18.33 -2.72
C GLU A 147 -31.62 -17.58 -2.66
N GLY A 148 -31.58 -16.48 -1.88
CA GLY A 148 -30.37 -15.67 -1.68
C GLY A 148 -29.99 -14.76 -2.86
N MET A 149 -30.93 -14.47 -3.76
CA MET A 149 -30.76 -13.48 -4.83
C MET A 149 -31.16 -12.09 -4.34
N ILE A 150 -30.52 -11.05 -4.86
CA ILE A 150 -30.84 -9.66 -4.53
C ILE A 150 -32.13 -9.27 -5.26
N VAL A 151 -33.15 -8.93 -4.49
CA VAL A 151 -34.50 -8.58 -4.99
C VAL A 151 -34.68 -7.07 -5.05
N GLU A 152 -34.12 -6.34 -4.07
CA GLU A 152 -34.27 -4.89 -3.98
C GLU A 152 -33.00 -4.25 -3.42
N GLU A 153 -32.51 -3.19 -4.07
CA GLU A 153 -31.45 -2.33 -3.55
C GLU A 153 -32.07 -1.19 -2.72
N ILE A 154 -31.86 -1.21 -1.41
CA ILE A 154 -32.36 -0.20 -0.48
C ILE A 154 -31.41 1.00 -0.41
N GLN A 155 -30.11 0.74 -0.48
CA GLN A 155 -29.07 1.77 -0.46
C GLN A 155 -27.89 1.33 -1.30
N LYS A 156 -27.39 2.25 -2.13
CA LYS A 156 -26.30 1.97 -3.07
C LYS A 156 -24.99 1.65 -2.37
N GLY A 157 -24.32 0.61 -2.85
CA GLY A 157 -22.94 0.28 -2.49
C GLY A 157 -21.94 1.08 -3.31
N TYR A 158 -20.74 1.28 -2.76
CA TYR A 158 -19.65 1.98 -3.45
C TYR A 158 -18.33 1.23 -3.26
N ILE A 159 -17.53 1.21 -4.32
CA ILE A 159 -16.22 0.55 -4.37
C ILE A 159 -15.15 1.60 -4.68
N PHE A 160 -14.04 1.58 -3.94
CA PHE A 160 -12.86 2.39 -4.19
C PHE A 160 -11.70 1.49 -4.66
N ARG A 161 -11.33 1.59 -5.94
CA ARG A 161 -10.21 0.84 -6.53
C ARG A 161 -10.20 -0.65 -6.16
N GLY A 162 -11.37 -1.30 -6.24
CA GLY A 162 -11.56 -2.71 -5.92
C GLY A 162 -11.81 -3.04 -4.44
N ASN A 163 -11.73 -2.07 -3.52
CA ASN A 163 -12.07 -2.27 -2.11
C ASN A 163 -13.46 -1.72 -1.82
N VAL A 164 -14.26 -2.43 -1.03
CA VAL A 164 -15.60 -1.96 -0.64
C VAL A 164 -15.46 -0.74 0.27
N LEU A 165 -16.03 0.38 -0.17
CA LEU A 165 -16.08 1.62 0.62
C LEU A 165 -17.32 1.63 1.50
N ARG A 166 -18.46 1.21 0.93
CA ARG A 166 -19.73 1.04 1.64
C ARG A 166 -20.45 -0.14 0.99
N PRO A 167 -20.89 -1.15 1.76
CA PRO A 167 -21.66 -2.25 1.18
C PRO A 167 -23.01 -1.75 0.67
N ALA A 168 -23.55 -2.41 -0.36
CA ALA A 168 -24.93 -2.13 -0.76
C ALA A 168 -25.89 -2.78 0.24
N ARG A 169 -26.89 -2.04 0.69
CA ARG A 169 -27.94 -2.59 1.56
C ARG A 169 -29.06 -3.12 0.71
N VAL A 170 -29.35 -4.41 0.84
CA VAL A 170 -30.22 -5.13 -0.08
C VAL A 170 -31.23 -6.00 0.66
N LYS A 171 -32.38 -6.24 0.02
CA LYS A 171 -33.27 -7.33 0.40
C LYS A 171 -33.00 -8.54 -0.47
N ILE A 172 -32.99 -9.72 0.15
CA ILE A 172 -32.73 -10.99 -0.53
C ILE A 172 -34.02 -11.81 -0.67
N SER A 173 -34.08 -12.68 -1.68
CA SER A 173 -35.16 -13.66 -1.81
C SER A 173 -35.06 -14.71 -0.72
N LYS A 174 -36.22 -15.05 -0.18
CA LYS A 174 -36.39 -16.19 0.72
C LYS A 174 -36.32 -17.52 -0.01
#